data_AF-A0A7C2Y3L6-F1
#
_entry.id   AF-A0A7C2Y3L6-F1
#
_cell.length_a   1.000
_cell.length_b   1.000
_cell.length_c   1.000
_cell.angle_alpha   90.00
_cell.angle_beta   90.00
_cell.angle_gamma   90.00
#
_symmetry.space_group_name_H-M   'P 1'
#
loop_
_entity.id
_entity.type
_entity.pdbx_description
1 polymer ?
#
loop_
_entity_poly.entity_id
_entity_poly.type
_entity_poly.pdbx_seq_one_letter_code
_entity_poly.pdbx_strand_id
1 'polypeptide(L)'
;LAEALASQGMTTEEAQAQAGAILDGLVATAAKIPFGVISPQELAGATEVILTYRNFGDISLTGADFSFTYHAGANWKVSGNYSYVSKNFFPQNPAQPHDIALNAPQHKFGLGIQRGNLAKDLNTQFRLRYVEGFPVNSGVYRGAVQTYAVVDLDCSYDLAGKTKFFFAIQNVLDRRYREFVGAPLVGRLVLARLSHSL
;
A
#
# COMPACT_ATOMS: atom_id res chain seq x y z
N LEU A 1 0.95 32.90 -36.57
CA LEU A 1 0.96 31.60 -37.27
C LEU A 1 0.81 31.76 -38.77
N ALA A 2 -0.28 32.38 -39.27
CA ALA A 2 -0.47 32.65 -40.69
C ALA A 2 0.70 33.46 -41.31
N GLU A 3 1.18 34.52 -40.66
CA GLU A 3 2.35 35.28 -41.13
C GLU A 3 3.65 34.44 -41.19
N ALA A 4 3.81 33.49 -40.27
CA ALA A 4 4.95 32.58 -40.23
C ALA A 4 4.85 31.45 -41.27
N LEU A 5 3.64 31.14 -41.74
CA LEU A 5 3.39 30.21 -42.84
C LEU A 5 3.55 30.92 -44.19
N ALA A 6 3.12 32.18 -44.29
CA ALA A 6 3.32 33.02 -45.46
C ALA A 6 4.82 33.29 -45.72
N SER A 7 5.63 33.43 -44.66
CA SER A 7 7.09 33.55 -44.78
C SER A 7 7.79 32.25 -45.24
N GLN A 8 7.08 31.12 -45.28
CA GLN A 8 7.54 29.85 -45.86
C GLN A 8 7.12 29.66 -47.33
N GLY A 9 6.63 30.72 -47.98
CA GLY A 9 6.30 30.71 -49.41
C GLY A 9 4.85 30.35 -49.74
N MET A 10 3.97 30.24 -48.73
CA MET A 10 2.53 30.11 -48.95
C MET A 10 1.92 31.44 -49.36
N THR A 11 0.90 31.40 -50.22
CA THR A 11 0.07 32.59 -50.46
C THR A 11 -0.65 32.98 -49.17
N THR A 12 -1.03 34.26 -49.03
CA THR A 12 -1.71 34.77 -47.84
C THR A 12 -2.99 33.98 -47.53
N GLU A 13 -3.72 33.55 -48.56
CA GLU A 13 -4.96 32.78 -48.43
C GLU A 13 -4.71 31.34 -47.96
N GLU A 14 -3.71 30.66 -48.52
CA GLU A 14 -3.30 29.32 -48.07
C GLU A 14 -2.76 29.33 -46.64
N ALA A 15 -1.96 30.34 -46.30
CA ALA A 15 -1.39 30.51 -44.97
C ALA A 15 -2.48 30.77 -43.90
N GLN A 16 -3.54 31.50 -44.26
CA GLN A 16 -4.70 31.73 -43.40
C GLN A 16 -5.53 30.46 -43.22
N ALA A 17 -5.83 29.75 -44.31
CA ALA A 17 -6.59 28.51 -44.26
C ALA A 17 -5.88 27.43 -43.42
N GLN A 18 -4.57 27.28 -43.59
CA GLN A 18 -3.78 26.30 -42.85
C GLN A 18 -3.58 26.70 -41.38
N ALA A 19 -3.43 27.99 -41.08
CA ALA A 19 -3.42 28.47 -39.70
C ALA A 19 -4.77 28.20 -39.01
N GLY A 20 -5.89 28.39 -39.71
CA GLY A 20 -7.23 28.06 -39.21
C GLY A 20 -7.37 26.57 -38.88
N ALA A 21 -6.98 25.70 -39.80
CA ALA A 21 -7.03 24.25 -39.58
C ALA A 21 -6.14 23.78 -38.41
N ILE A 22 -4.95 24.36 -38.24
CA ILE A 22 -4.07 24.09 -37.10
C ILE A 22 -4.72 24.55 -35.79
N LEU A 23 -5.33 25.75 -35.79
CA LEU A 23 -6.03 26.28 -34.63
C LEU A 23 -7.22 25.42 -34.25
N ASP A 24 -8.06 25.02 -35.20
CA ASP A 24 -9.20 24.13 -34.98
C ASP A 24 -8.77 22.77 -34.44
N GLY A 25 -7.68 22.20 -34.97
CA GLY A 25 -7.11 20.95 -34.48
C GLY A 25 -6.59 21.07 -33.04
N LEU A 26 -5.92 22.17 -32.72
CA LEU A 26 -5.45 22.46 -31.37
C LEU A 26 -6.61 22.66 -30.40
N VAL A 27 -7.64 23.43 -30.78
CA VAL A 27 -8.84 23.66 -29.99
C VAL A 27 -9.61 22.36 -29.76
N ALA A 28 -9.80 21.53 -30.80
CA ALA A 28 -10.44 20.23 -30.68
C ALA A 28 -9.66 19.25 -29.79
N THR A 29 -8.34 19.38 -29.74
CA THR A 29 -7.47 18.57 -28.88
C THR A 29 -7.50 19.09 -27.44
N ALA A 30 -7.43 20.40 -27.25
CA ALA A 30 -7.49 21.05 -25.95
C ALA A 30 -8.87 20.88 -25.29
N ALA A 31 -9.96 20.90 -26.06
CA ALA A 31 -11.31 20.65 -25.57
C ALA A 31 -11.51 19.23 -24.99
N LYS A 32 -10.66 18.27 -25.38
CA LYS A 32 -10.66 16.92 -24.80
C LYS A 32 -9.90 16.85 -23.48
N ILE A 33 -9.23 17.93 -23.05
CA ILE A 33 -8.56 18.02 -21.77
C ILE A 33 -9.51 18.74 -20.79
N PRO A 34 -10.19 18.02 -19.88
CA PRO A 34 -11.14 18.63 -18.96
C PRO A 34 -10.41 19.40 -17.87
N PHE A 35 -9.95 20.62 -18.16
CA PHE A 35 -9.48 21.57 -17.14
C PHE A 35 -10.67 22.37 -16.61
N GLY A 36 -11.36 21.82 -15.61
CA GLY A 36 -12.15 22.61 -14.69
C GLY A 36 -11.26 23.09 -13.55
N VAL A 37 -10.56 24.21 -13.72
CA VAL A 37 -9.79 24.83 -12.63
C VAL A 37 -10.77 25.67 -11.80
N ILE A 38 -11.35 25.06 -10.76
CA ILE A 38 -11.98 25.83 -9.69
C ILE A 38 -10.87 26.15 -8.72
N SER A 39 -10.35 27.39 -8.74
CA SER A 39 -9.39 27.86 -7.74
C SER A 39 -10.14 28.66 -6.67
N PRO A 40 -9.98 28.36 -5.37
CA PRO A 40 -10.44 29.24 -4.29
C PRO A 40 -9.89 30.65 -4.51
N GLN A 41 -10.70 31.67 -4.24
CA GLN A 41 -10.30 33.07 -4.45
C GLN A 41 -9.10 33.47 -3.59
N GLU A 42 -8.86 32.72 -2.51
CA GLU A 42 -7.77 32.93 -1.56
C GLU A 42 -6.45 32.24 -1.96
N LEU A 43 -6.45 31.42 -3.01
CA LEU A 43 -5.26 30.67 -3.44
C LEU A 43 -4.40 31.51 -4.38
N ALA A 44 -3.14 31.77 -4.00
CA ALA A 44 -2.21 32.61 -4.75
C ALA A 44 -1.79 32.05 -6.14
N GLY A 45 -2.16 30.80 -6.46
CA GLY A 45 -1.86 30.13 -7.73
C GLY A 45 -3.11 29.66 -8.47
N ALA A 46 -3.74 30.55 -9.26
CA ALA A 46 -4.95 30.25 -10.04
C ALA A 46 -4.75 29.24 -11.20
N THR A 47 -3.53 28.75 -11.40
CA THR A 47 -3.13 27.76 -12.41
C THR A 47 -2.89 26.37 -11.83
N GLU A 48 -3.10 26.16 -10.53
CA GLU A 48 -2.90 24.86 -9.89
C GLU A 48 -4.05 23.89 -10.18
N VAL A 49 -3.70 22.63 -10.47
CA VAL A 49 -4.69 21.55 -10.64
C VAL A 49 -5.13 21.07 -9.27
N ILE A 50 -6.38 21.34 -8.90
CA ILE A 50 -6.94 20.86 -7.64
C ILE A 50 -7.37 19.40 -7.78
N LEU A 51 -6.71 18.52 -7.02
CA LEU A 51 -7.21 17.17 -6.80
C LEU A 51 -8.32 17.23 -5.75
N THR A 52 -9.55 16.93 -6.17
CA THR A 52 -10.70 16.84 -5.29
C THR A 52 -11.25 15.43 -5.24
N TYR A 53 -12.07 15.15 -4.23
CA TYR A 53 -12.72 13.86 -4.03
C TYR A 53 -13.63 13.53 -5.22
N ARG A 54 -13.62 12.26 -5.61
CA ARG A 54 -14.56 11.70 -6.58
C ARG A 54 -15.46 10.72 -5.86
N ASN A 55 -16.74 10.75 -6.20
CA ASN A 55 -17.67 9.70 -5.78
C ASN A 55 -17.49 8.49 -6.70
N PHE A 56 -17.26 7.32 -6.12
CA PHE A 56 -17.04 6.06 -6.84
C PHE A 56 -18.24 5.11 -6.75
N GLY A 57 -19.39 5.61 -6.30
CA GLY A 57 -20.60 4.82 -6.11
C GLY A 57 -20.52 3.90 -4.88
N ASP A 58 -21.45 2.95 -4.86
CA ASP A 58 -21.58 1.98 -3.77
C ASP A 58 -20.71 0.75 -4.01
N ILE A 59 -19.97 0.36 -2.98
CA ILE A 59 -19.16 -0.85 -2.97
C ILE A 59 -19.68 -1.78 -1.89
N SER A 60 -19.97 -3.03 -2.26
CA SER A 60 -20.30 -4.08 -1.31
C SER A 60 -19.12 -5.02 -1.08
N LEU A 61 -18.76 -5.18 0.19
CA LEU A 61 -17.70 -6.08 0.64
C LEU A 61 -18.21 -6.88 1.83
N THR A 62 -18.07 -8.20 1.76
CA THR A 62 -18.25 -9.10 2.90
C THR A 62 -16.90 -9.68 3.32
N GLY A 63 -16.78 -10.01 4.60
CA GLY A 63 -15.59 -10.62 5.17
C GLY A 63 -15.91 -11.44 6.39
N ALA A 64 -14.92 -12.21 6.82
CA ALA A 64 -14.99 -13.01 8.03
C ALA A 64 -13.64 -12.99 8.73
N ASP A 65 -13.68 -12.92 10.06
CA ASP A 65 -12.50 -12.95 10.91
C ASP A 65 -12.66 -14.09 11.91
N PHE A 66 -11.59 -14.86 12.05
CA PHE A 66 -11.49 -15.91 13.06
C PHE A 66 -10.21 -15.71 13.86
N SER A 67 -10.31 -15.80 15.18
CA SER A 67 -9.16 -15.80 16.05
C SER A 67 -9.35 -16.79 17.18
N PHE A 68 -8.24 -17.39 17.61
CA PHE A 68 -8.23 -18.28 18.75
C PHE A 68 -6.96 -18.10 19.56
N THR A 69 -7.06 -18.42 20.84
CA THR A 69 -5.92 -18.61 21.73
C THR A 69 -6.16 -19.85 22.56
N TYR A 70 -5.19 -20.75 22.57
CA TYR A 70 -5.23 -21.99 23.32
C TYR A 70 -4.04 -22.03 24.28
N HIS A 71 -4.33 -22.27 25.55
CA HIS A 71 -3.33 -22.43 26.60
C HIS A 71 -3.16 -23.92 26.92
N ALA A 72 -2.01 -24.48 26.57
CA ALA A 72 -1.67 -25.87 26.83
C ALA A 72 -0.82 -25.97 28.11
N GLY A 73 -1.44 -26.39 29.21
CA GLY A 73 -0.80 -26.40 30.52
C GLY A 73 -0.38 -25.00 30.98
N ALA A 74 0.62 -24.92 31.87
CA ALA A 74 1.04 -23.65 32.47
C ALA A 74 2.03 -22.85 31.61
N ASN A 75 2.58 -23.44 30.53
CA ASN A 75 3.77 -22.92 29.87
C ASN A 75 3.63 -22.72 28.36
N TRP A 76 2.60 -23.28 27.73
CA TRP A 76 2.41 -23.13 26.29
C TRP A 76 1.19 -22.28 25.98
N LYS A 77 1.34 -21.40 25.01
CA LYS A 77 0.25 -20.68 24.38
C LYS A 77 0.39 -20.76 22.87
N VAL A 78 -0.68 -21.19 22.20
CA VAL A 78 -0.80 -21.20 20.75
C VAL A 78 -1.92 -20.22 20.39
N SER A 79 -1.65 -19.29 19.48
CA SER A 79 -2.61 -18.30 19.03
C SER A 79 -2.65 -18.29 17.52
N GLY A 80 -3.84 -18.14 16.94
CA GLY A 80 -4.00 -17.98 15.51
C GLY A 80 -5.03 -16.91 15.18
N ASN A 81 -4.86 -16.27 14.04
CA ASN A 81 -5.83 -15.37 13.44
C ASN A 81 -5.86 -15.56 11.93
N TYR A 82 -7.05 -15.42 11.36
CA TYR A 82 -7.28 -15.47 9.94
C TYR A 82 -8.36 -14.46 9.59
N SER A 83 -8.12 -13.67 8.56
CA SER A 83 -9.09 -12.73 8.01
C SER A 83 -9.29 -13.01 6.53
N TYR A 84 -10.54 -12.91 6.11
CA TYR A 84 -10.96 -13.02 4.73
C TYR A 84 -11.81 -11.81 4.33
N VAL A 85 -11.58 -11.29 3.13
CA VAL A 85 -12.51 -10.38 2.46
C VAL A 85 -12.83 -10.88 1.04
N SER A 86 -14.09 -10.74 0.64
CA SER A 86 -14.64 -11.31 -0.60
C SER A 86 -14.03 -10.77 -1.87
N LYS A 87 -13.51 -9.54 -1.86
CA LYS A 87 -12.91 -8.86 -3.01
C LYS A 87 -11.80 -7.93 -2.54
N ASN A 88 -10.72 -7.81 -3.29
CA ASN A 88 -9.69 -6.79 -3.10
C ASN A 88 -9.57 -5.83 -4.30
N PHE A 89 -10.43 -6.00 -5.31
CA PHE A 89 -10.45 -5.19 -6.53
C PHE A 89 -11.88 -5.01 -7.03
N PHE A 90 -12.20 -3.80 -7.46
CA PHE A 90 -13.49 -3.41 -8.02
C PHE A 90 -13.24 -2.77 -9.38
N PRO A 91 -13.48 -3.52 -10.48
CA PRO A 91 -13.24 -3.00 -11.82
C PRO A 91 -14.21 -1.87 -12.14
N GLN A 92 -13.79 -0.98 -13.03
CA GLN A 92 -14.64 0.06 -13.56
C GLN A 92 -15.91 -0.50 -14.22
N ASN A 93 -17.00 0.25 -14.12
CA ASN A 93 -18.28 -0.01 -14.77
C ASN A 93 -18.99 1.34 -15.06
N PRO A 94 -20.13 1.37 -15.78
CA PRO A 94 -20.80 2.63 -16.10
C PRO A 94 -21.19 3.50 -14.89
N ALA A 95 -21.42 2.91 -13.72
CA ALA A 95 -21.70 3.62 -12.47
C ALA A 95 -20.43 3.97 -11.65
N GLN A 96 -19.28 3.35 -11.97
CA GLN A 96 -17.98 3.56 -11.35
C GLN A 96 -16.88 3.57 -12.44
N PRO A 97 -16.57 4.72 -13.08
CA PRO A 97 -15.74 4.76 -14.29
C PRO A 97 -14.22 4.56 -14.04
N HIS A 98 -13.83 4.06 -12.87
CA HIS A 98 -12.43 3.91 -12.46
C HIS A 98 -12.24 2.64 -11.64
N ASP A 99 -11.10 1.98 -11.82
CA ASP A 99 -10.73 0.82 -11.00
C ASP A 99 -10.40 1.23 -9.57
N ILE A 100 -10.88 0.45 -8.61
CA ILE A 100 -10.59 0.64 -7.19
C ILE A 100 -9.92 -0.61 -6.65
N ALA A 101 -8.74 -0.45 -6.09
CA ALA A 101 -8.09 -1.49 -5.32
C ALA A 101 -8.40 -1.27 -3.84
N LEU A 102 -8.68 -2.35 -3.12
CA LEU A 102 -8.84 -2.30 -1.66
C LEU A 102 -7.53 -1.95 -0.95
N ASN A 103 -6.39 -2.05 -1.66
CA ASN A 103 -5.04 -1.88 -1.10
C ASN A 103 -4.77 -2.83 0.08
N ALA A 104 -5.44 -3.98 0.09
CA ALA A 104 -5.36 -5.00 1.13
C ALA A 104 -5.55 -6.41 0.53
N PRO A 105 -4.97 -7.46 1.16
CA PRO A 105 -5.15 -8.85 0.75
C PRO A 105 -6.57 -9.35 0.95
N GLN A 106 -6.98 -10.36 0.17
CA GLN A 106 -8.20 -11.11 0.47
C GLN A 106 -7.96 -12.02 1.66
N HIS A 107 -6.81 -12.70 1.70
CA HIS A 107 -6.46 -13.64 2.76
C HIS A 107 -5.21 -13.17 3.55
N LYS A 108 -5.34 -13.12 4.87
CA LYS A 108 -4.19 -12.91 5.78
C LYS A 108 -4.28 -13.84 6.98
N PHE A 109 -3.14 -14.36 7.40
CA PHE A 109 -3.05 -15.37 8.45
C PHE A 109 -1.88 -15.05 9.39
N GLY A 110 -2.12 -15.24 10.68
CA GLY A 110 -1.11 -15.16 11.73
C GLY A 110 -1.15 -16.39 12.61
N LEU A 111 0.02 -16.93 12.93
CA LEU A 111 0.21 -17.98 13.93
C LEU A 111 1.26 -17.52 14.94
N GLY A 112 1.01 -17.78 16.22
CA GLY A 112 1.93 -17.52 17.31
C GLY A 112 2.04 -18.75 18.21
N ILE A 113 3.26 -19.12 18.57
CA ILE A 113 3.54 -20.16 19.55
C ILE A 113 4.46 -19.55 20.60
N GLN A 114 4.03 -19.57 21.85
CA GLN A 114 4.79 -19.09 23.00
C GLN A 114 5.05 -20.26 23.93
N ARG A 115 6.29 -20.37 24.41
CA ARG A 115 6.70 -21.30 25.45
C ARG A 115 7.42 -20.55 26.56
N GLY A 116 6.84 -20.55 27.75
CA GLY A 116 7.42 -19.98 28.95
C GLY A 116 8.22 -20.98 29.78
N ASN A 117 9.19 -20.49 30.54
CA ASN A 117 10.06 -21.25 31.45
C ASN A 117 10.70 -22.51 30.81
N LEU A 118 11.06 -22.43 29.54
CA LEU A 118 11.96 -23.40 28.92
C LEU A 118 13.27 -23.37 29.71
N ALA A 119 13.74 -24.51 30.23
CA ALA A 119 14.90 -24.54 31.13
C ALA A 119 14.81 -23.51 32.30
N LYS A 120 13.60 -23.36 32.89
CA LYS A 120 13.19 -22.45 33.99
C LYS A 120 13.17 -20.96 33.67
N ASP A 121 14.19 -20.42 33.02
CA ASP A 121 14.38 -18.96 32.91
C ASP A 121 14.31 -18.43 31.47
N LEU A 122 14.12 -19.32 30.47
CA LEU A 122 13.99 -18.94 29.07
C LEU A 122 12.52 -18.91 28.65
N ASN A 123 12.09 -17.79 28.08
CA ASN A 123 10.82 -17.65 27.40
C ASN A 123 11.09 -17.49 25.91
N THR A 124 10.32 -18.18 25.08
CA THR A 124 10.47 -18.17 23.62
C THR A 124 9.14 -17.94 22.94
N GLN A 125 9.17 -17.22 21.83
CA GLN A 125 8.02 -16.98 20.99
C GLN A 125 8.40 -17.11 19.52
N PHE A 126 7.60 -17.87 18.80
CA PHE A 126 7.62 -17.97 17.35
C PHE A 126 6.37 -17.29 16.80
N ARG A 127 6.52 -16.50 15.74
CA ARG A 127 5.40 -15.93 14.99
C ARG A 127 5.56 -16.17 13.50
N LEU A 128 4.48 -16.56 12.84
CA LEU A 128 4.37 -16.62 11.39
C LEU A 128 3.29 -15.63 10.97
N ARG A 129 3.60 -14.80 9.97
CA ARG A 129 2.64 -13.93 9.31
C ARG A 129 2.64 -14.21 7.82
N TYR A 130 1.47 -14.53 7.28
CA TYR A 130 1.22 -14.70 5.86
C TYR A 130 0.28 -13.61 5.36
N VAL A 131 0.64 -12.99 4.25
CA VAL A 131 -0.15 -11.99 3.54
C VAL A 131 -0.18 -12.38 2.08
N GLU A 132 -1.37 -12.64 1.56
CA GLU A 132 -1.59 -12.85 0.14
C GLU A 132 -1.24 -11.58 -0.66
N GLY A 133 -0.84 -11.74 -1.92
CA GLY A 133 -0.64 -10.61 -2.82
C GLY A 133 -1.94 -9.87 -3.12
N PHE A 134 -1.83 -8.56 -3.36
CA PHE A 134 -3.00 -7.71 -3.61
C PHE A 134 -2.69 -6.54 -4.52
N PRO A 135 -3.69 -6.04 -5.27
CA PRO A 135 -3.52 -4.85 -6.07
C PRO A 135 -3.43 -3.61 -5.19
N VAL A 136 -2.64 -2.65 -5.64
CA VAL A 136 -2.54 -1.32 -5.05
C VAL A 136 -2.88 -0.28 -6.10
N ASN A 137 -3.79 0.63 -5.76
CA ASN A 137 -4.12 1.82 -6.52
C ASN A 137 -4.30 2.99 -5.54
N SER A 138 -3.23 3.77 -5.36
CA SER A 138 -3.23 4.95 -4.49
C SER A 138 -2.44 6.07 -5.15
N GLY A 139 -3.15 6.93 -5.89
CA GLY A 139 -2.55 8.04 -6.64
C GLY A 139 -1.51 7.56 -7.65
N VAL A 140 -0.25 7.96 -7.45
CA VAL A 140 0.88 7.56 -8.30
C VAL A 140 1.38 6.15 -8.00
N TYR A 141 1.01 5.56 -6.88
CA TYR A 141 1.41 4.21 -6.49
C TYR A 141 0.41 3.19 -7.01
N ARG A 142 0.72 2.62 -8.19
CA ARG A 142 -0.10 1.60 -8.86
C ARG A 142 0.71 0.35 -9.15
N GLY A 143 0.14 -0.82 -8.84
CA GLY A 143 0.78 -2.11 -9.08
C GLY A 143 0.20 -3.20 -8.18
N ALA A 144 1.03 -4.15 -7.79
CA ALA A 144 0.65 -5.20 -6.84
C ALA A 144 1.73 -5.42 -5.78
N VAL A 145 1.28 -5.72 -4.57
CA VAL A 145 2.11 -6.33 -3.54
C VAL A 145 2.14 -7.83 -3.78
N GLN A 146 3.33 -8.43 -3.73
CA GLN A 146 3.48 -9.87 -3.88
C GLN A 146 3.15 -10.59 -2.57
N THR A 147 2.64 -11.82 -2.67
CA THR A 147 2.45 -12.69 -1.50
C THR A 147 3.75 -12.86 -0.73
N TYR A 148 3.68 -12.73 0.59
CA TYR A 148 4.82 -12.99 1.46
C TYR A 148 4.42 -13.72 2.75
N ALA A 149 5.38 -14.47 3.26
CA ALA A 149 5.33 -15.06 4.59
C ALA A 149 6.63 -14.71 5.32
N VAL A 150 6.51 -14.22 6.54
CA VAL A 150 7.64 -13.90 7.41
C VAL A 150 7.51 -14.64 8.73
N VAL A 151 8.66 -15.04 9.24
CA VAL A 151 8.80 -15.78 10.50
C VAL A 151 9.64 -14.93 11.44
N ASP A 152 9.15 -14.74 12.66
CA ASP A 152 9.85 -14.03 13.72
C ASP A 152 10.14 -14.97 14.89
N LEU A 153 11.26 -14.72 15.56
CA LEU A 153 11.68 -15.43 16.77
C LEU A 153 12.02 -14.40 17.84
N ASP A 154 11.39 -14.53 19.00
CA ASP A 154 11.69 -13.74 20.19
C ASP A 154 12.11 -14.68 21.33
N CYS A 155 13.20 -14.33 22.02
CA CYS A 155 13.71 -15.05 23.19
C CYS A 155 13.98 -14.06 24.31
N SER A 156 13.60 -14.40 25.53
CA SER A 156 13.97 -13.64 26.73
C SER A 156 14.46 -14.57 27.81
N TYR A 157 15.59 -14.24 28.42
CA TYR A 157 16.22 -15.03 29.47
C TYR A 157 16.38 -14.18 30.74
N ASP A 158 15.93 -14.73 31.87
CA ASP A 158 16.15 -14.15 33.19
C ASP A 158 17.56 -14.56 33.66
N LEU A 159 18.54 -13.64 33.55
CA LEU A 159 19.96 -13.92 33.82
C LEU A 159 20.24 -14.11 35.32
N ALA A 160 19.74 -13.19 36.14
CA ALA A 160 19.91 -13.18 37.59
C ALA A 160 18.94 -12.18 38.22
N GLY A 161 17.89 -12.67 38.88
CA GLY A 161 16.94 -11.87 39.66
C GLY A 161 16.35 -10.67 38.92
N LYS A 162 17.02 -9.51 39.02
CA LYS A 162 16.60 -8.23 38.45
C LYS A 162 17.07 -7.96 37.02
N THR A 163 17.94 -8.80 36.45
CA THR A 163 18.50 -8.63 35.09
C THR A 163 17.85 -9.57 34.08
N LYS A 164 17.39 -9.03 32.96
CA LYS A 164 16.81 -9.79 31.83
C LYS A 164 17.53 -9.46 30.53
N PHE A 165 17.78 -10.48 29.73
CA PHE A 165 18.25 -10.35 28.36
C PHE A 165 17.12 -10.71 27.40
N PHE A 166 16.93 -9.88 26.38
CA PHE A 166 15.96 -10.10 25.31
C PHE A 166 16.68 -10.07 23.98
N PHE A 167 16.29 -11.00 23.10
CA PHE A 167 16.80 -11.15 21.77
C PHE A 167 15.66 -11.45 20.82
N ALA A 168 15.53 -10.67 19.75
CA ALA A 168 14.52 -10.86 18.73
C ALA A 168 15.13 -10.82 17.34
N ILE A 169 14.66 -11.71 16.47
CA ILE A 169 14.92 -11.70 15.05
C ILE A 169 13.57 -11.63 14.34
N GLN A 170 13.31 -10.52 13.66
CA GLN A 170 12.19 -10.41 12.72
C GLN A 170 12.64 -10.87 11.34
N ASN A 171 11.78 -11.62 10.65
CA ASN A 171 12.08 -12.21 9.35
C ASN A 171 13.37 -13.06 9.39
N VAL A 172 13.34 -14.11 10.21
CA VAL A 172 14.46 -15.05 10.44
C VAL A 172 15.01 -15.63 9.13
N LEU A 173 14.12 -15.86 8.16
CA LEU A 173 14.45 -16.41 6.83
C LEU A 173 14.98 -15.36 5.84
N ASP A 174 15.08 -14.08 6.24
CA ASP A 174 15.58 -12.95 5.45
C ASP A 174 14.91 -12.81 4.08
N ARG A 175 13.61 -13.12 4.02
CA ARG A 175 12.83 -12.94 2.80
C ARG A 175 12.74 -11.45 2.49
N ARG A 176 13.15 -11.04 1.30
CA ARG A 176 12.92 -9.66 0.85
C ARG A 176 11.49 -9.52 0.39
N TYR A 177 10.75 -8.60 1.01
CA TYR A 177 9.34 -8.36 0.69
C TYR A 177 9.01 -6.89 0.81
N ARG A 178 7.86 -6.47 0.27
CA ARG A 178 7.41 -5.08 0.25
C ARG A 178 5.94 -5.07 0.67
N GLU A 179 5.58 -4.18 1.60
CA GLU A 179 4.21 -4.11 2.12
C GLU A 179 3.32 -3.13 1.34
N PHE A 180 3.91 -2.27 0.49
CA PHE A 180 3.17 -1.32 -0.34
C PHE A 180 3.93 -0.93 -1.60
N VAL A 181 3.25 -0.65 -2.71
CA VAL A 181 3.90 -0.22 -3.95
C VAL A 181 4.68 1.10 -3.73
N GLY A 182 5.93 1.14 -4.17
CA GLY A 182 6.83 2.29 -3.97
C GLY A 182 7.60 2.29 -2.66
N ALA A 183 7.22 1.47 -1.66
CA ALA A 183 7.97 1.33 -0.43
C ALA A 183 9.29 0.55 -0.64
N PRO A 184 10.33 0.78 0.19
CA PRO A 184 11.54 -0.02 0.16
C PRO A 184 11.26 -1.50 0.49
N LEU A 185 12.17 -2.38 0.08
CA LEU A 185 12.13 -3.80 0.48
C LEU A 185 12.53 -3.94 1.94
N VAL A 186 11.70 -4.64 2.72
CA VAL A 186 11.98 -5.02 4.09
C VAL A 186 12.84 -6.30 4.09
N GLY A 187 13.84 -6.34 4.97
CA GLY A 187 14.69 -7.50 5.21
C GLY A 187 14.63 -7.93 6.67
N ARG A 188 15.62 -8.72 7.11
CA ARG A 188 15.76 -9.14 8.50
C ARG A 188 16.16 -8.00 9.44
N LEU A 189 15.62 -8.02 10.66
CA LEU A 189 16.00 -7.13 11.76
C LEU A 189 16.36 -7.96 12.99
N VAL A 190 17.49 -7.66 13.61
CA VAL A 190 17.94 -8.28 14.86
C VAL A 190 17.97 -7.22 15.96
N LEU A 191 17.34 -7.50 17.10
CA LEU A 191 17.31 -6.63 18.27
C LEU A 191 17.84 -7.40 19.47
N ALA A 192 18.77 -6.80 20.20
CA ALA A 192 19.20 -7.27 21.51
C ALA A 192 18.92 -6.18 22.54
N ARG A 193 18.51 -6.58 23.74
CA ARG A 193 18.24 -5.67 24.86
C ARG A 193 18.66 -6.32 26.16
N LEU A 194 19.32 -5.54 27.02
CA LEU A 194 19.56 -5.87 28.41
C LEU A 194 18.76 -4.89 29.28
N SER A 195 18.02 -5.41 30.26
CA SER A 195 17.25 -4.59 31.20
C SER A 195 17.58 -5.01 32.63
N HIS A 196 17.72 -4.02 33.53
CA HIS A 196 17.95 -4.23 34.95
C HIS A 196 16.98 -3.38 35.75
N SER A 197 16.22 -4.00 36.65
CA SER A 197 15.37 -3.29 37.60
C SER A 197 16.18 -2.90 38.84
N LEU A 198 16.01 -1.67 39.34
CA LEU A 198 16.66 -1.19 40.57
C LEU A 198 15.96 -1.71 41.83
#